data_AF-A0A5E4IYT5-F1
#
_entry.id   AF-A0A5E4IYT5-F1
#
_cell.length_a   1.000
_cell.length_b   1.000
_cell.length_c   1.000
_cell.angle_alpha   90.00
_cell.angle_beta   90.00
_cell.angle_gamma   90.00
#
_symmetry.space_group_name_H-M   'P 1'
#
loop_
_entity.id
_entity.type
_entity.pdbx_description
1 polymer ?
#
loop_
_entity_poly.entity_id
_entity_poly.type
_entity_poly.pdbx_seq_one_letter_code
_entity_poly.pdbx_strand_id
1 'polypeptide(L)'
;MPVDISAKRACLFLALLLIFVSLGIVEARQLFLNVYVDNTNDKKVLVVGNVDDPVGLAFLNSSEHIYEENGQLYAVTDSLLEKEDQGWKLKLPLSGYYDEYHAVFYVPGSFELKEINCSKGLEFLSSSYNGSIVLDVQGFDLTDPEVSLSYQAA
;
A
#
# COMPACT_ATOMS: atom_id res chain seq x y z
N MET A 1 -56.68 -4.44 -33.86
CA MET A 1 -55.53 -3.73 -33.25
C MET A 1 -54.52 -4.76 -32.80
N PRO A 2 -53.35 -4.90 -33.44
CA PRO A 2 -52.31 -5.78 -32.93
C PRO A 2 -51.52 -5.05 -31.86
N VAL A 3 -51.34 -5.68 -30.70
CA VAL A 3 -50.43 -5.22 -29.65
C VAL A 3 -49.03 -5.58 -30.10
N ASP A 4 -48.16 -4.57 -30.23
CA ASP A 4 -46.77 -4.73 -30.64
C ASP A 4 -45.96 -5.40 -29.51
N ILE A 5 -45.75 -6.71 -29.65
CA ILE A 5 -45.02 -7.56 -28.69
C ILE A 5 -43.49 -7.36 -28.83
N SER A 6 -43.04 -6.71 -29.90
CA SER A 6 -41.61 -6.50 -30.21
C SER A 6 -40.93 -5.54 -29.22
N ALA A 7 -41.63 -4.45 -28.88
CA ALA A 7 -41.08 -3.41 -27.99
C ALA A 7 -40.81 -3.91 -26.56
N LYS A 8 -41.60 -4.85 -26.05
CA LYS A 8 -41.44 -5.41 -24.69
C LYS A 8 -40.20 -6.31 -24.57
N ARG A 9 -39.80 -6.98 -25.66
CA ARG A 9 -38.62 -7.87 -25.67
C ARG A 9 -37.32 -7.07 -25.76
N ALA A 10 -37.31 -5.96 -26.51
CA ALA A 10 -36.16 -5.07 -26.61
C ALA A 10 -35.83 -4.37 -25.27
N CYS A 11 -36.84 -3.91 -24.52
CA CYS A 11 -36.63 -3.29 -23.21
C CYS A 11 -36.06 -4.27 -22.16
N LEU A 12 -36.42 -5.56 -22.22
CA LEU A 12 -35.92 -6.55 -21.25
C LEU A 12 -34.43 -6.86 -21.47
N PHE A 13 -33.98 -6.86 -22.73
CA PHE A 13 -32.55 -7.01 -23.06
C PHE A 13 -31.72 -5.78 -22.67
N LEU A 14 -32.27 -4.57 -22.82
CA LEU A 14 -31.59 -3.33 -22.40
C LEU A 14 -31.47 -3.23 -20.88
N ALA A 15 -32.50 -3.64 -20.14
CA ALA A 15 -32.47 -3.71 -18.68
C ALA A 15 -31.46 -4.76 -18.17
N LEU A 16 -31.33 -5.90 -18.85
CA LEU A 16 -30.34 -6.91 -18.50
C LEU A 16 -28.90 -6.42 -18.78
N LEU A 17 -28.69 -5.66 -19.86
CA LEU A 17 -27.38 -5.07 -20.19
C LEU A 17 -26.94 -4.02 -19.16
N LEU A 18 -27.88 -3.26 -18.61
CA LEU A 18 -27.62 -2.29 -17.54
C LEU A 18 -27.33 -2.95 -16.18
N ILE A 19 -27.86 -4.16 -15.93
CA ILE A 19 -27.55 -4.93 -14.71
C ILE A 19 -26.12 -5.52 -14.77
N PHE A 20 -25.59 -5.80 -15.95
CA PHE A 20 -24.18 -6.24 -16.09
C PHE A 20 -23.14 -5.11 -15.93
N VAL A 21 -23.54 -3.84 -15.94
CA VAL A 21 -22.60 -2.72 -15.72
C VAL A 21 -22.24 -2.56 -14.23
N SER A 22 -22.82 -3.33 -13.30
CA SER A 22 -22.35 -3.38 -11.91
C SER A 22 -21.08 -4.23 -11.70
N LEU A 23 -20.34 -4.56 -12.77
CA LEU A 23 -19.06 -5.26 -12.68
C LEU A 23 -18.00 -4.34 -12.07
N GLY A 24 -17.89 -4.40 -10.75
CA GLY A 24 -16.78 -3.87 -9.97
C GLY A 24 -16.68 -2.35 -10.02
N ILE A 25 -17.38 -1.68 -9.09
CA ILE A 25 -16.79 -0.45 -8.55
C ILE A 25 -15.50 -0.95 -7.87
N VAL A 26 -14.38 -0.86 -8.58
CA VAL A 26 -13.08 -0.87 -7.92
C VAL A 26 -13.12 0.40 -7.09
N GLU A 27 -13.43 0.22 -5.81
CA GLU A 27 -13.49 1.31 -4.85
C GLU A 27 -12.10 1.94 -4.86
N ALA A 28 -12.04 3.22 -5.22
CA ALA A 28 -10.75 3.87 -5.37
C ALA A 28 -10.02 3.82 -4.03
N ARG A 29 -8.77 3.36 -4.00
CA ARG A 29 -8.00 3.22 -2.76
C ARG A 29 -6.74 4.05 -2.83
N GLN A 30 -6.65 4.99 -1.91
CA GLN A 30 -5.47 5.79 -1.68
C GLN A 30 -4.71 5.29 -0.46
N LEU A 31 -3.39 5.42 -0.54
CA LEU A 31 -2.48 5.09 0.53
C LEU A 31 -1.38 6.14 0.63
N PHE A 32 -1.29 6.77 1.80
CA PHE A 32 -0.29 7.79 2.13
C PHE A 32 0.36 7.43 3.47
N LEU A 33 1.50 6.74 3.45
CA LEU A 33 2.14 6.24 4.66
C LEU A 33 3.56 6.82 4.84
N ASN A 34 3.92 7.04 6.09
CA ASN A 34 5.30 7.20 6.53
C ASN A 34 5.69 5.96 7.33
N VAL A 35 6.87 5.41 7.04
CA VAL A 35 7.37 4.16 7.59
C VAL A 35 8.73 4.43 8.22
N TYR A 36 8.82 4.38 9.56
CA TYR A 36 10.03 4.69 10.31
C TYR A 36 10.66 3.42 10.85
N VAL A 37 11.93 3.18 10.49
CA VAL A 37 12.72 2.08 11.04
C VAL A 37 13.34 2.48 12.37
N ASP A 38 13.14 1.66 13.39
CA ASP A 38 13.74 1.90 14.70
C ASP A 38 15.25 1.54 14.73
N ASN A 39 16.03 2.35 15.43
CA ASN A 39 17.46 2.12 15.64
C ASN A 39 17.77 1.29 16.90
N THR A 40 16.78 0.94 17.73
CA THR A 40 16.98 0.13 18.95
C THR A 40 17.23 -1.36 18.66
N ASN A 41 17.51 -2.14 19.71
CA ASN A 41 17.73 -3.58 19.61
C ASN A 41 16.45 -4.38 19.33
N ASP A 42 15.29 -3.90 19.79
CA ASP A 42 14.00 -4.57 19.64
C ASP A 42 13.33 -4.20 18.30
N LYS A 43 14.14 -4.16 17.24
CA LYS A 43 13.83 -3.66 15.88
C LYS A 43 12.34 -3.71 15.54
N LYS A 44 11.70 -2.54 15.58
CA LYS A 44 10.33 -2.33 15.11
C LYS A 44 10.29 -1.31 13.98
N VAL A 45 9.12 -1.23 13.37
CA VAL A 45 8.74 -0.24 12.38
C VAL A 45 7.50 0.48 12.89
N LEU A 46 7.53 1.81 12.86
CA LEU A 46 6.35 2.64 13.05
C LEU A 46 5.79 3.01 11.67
N VAL A 47 4.52 2.67 11.44
CA VAL A 47 3.77 3.04 10.23
C VAL A 47 2.68 4.03 10.63
N VAL A 48 2.67 5.21 10.01
CA VAL A 48 1.69 6.26 10.27
C VAL A 48 1.26 6.95 8.99
N GLY A 49 -0.02 7.26 8.86
CA GLY A 49 -0.51 7.93 7.67
C GLY A 49 -2.00 7.69 7.45
N ASN A 50 -2.46 7.85 6.21
CA ASN A 50 -3.85 7.62 5.84
C ASN A 50 -3.97 6.47 4.84
N VAL A 51 -4.98 5.64 5.02
CA VAL A 51 -5.36 4.55 4.10
C VAL A 51 -6.88 4.47 4.04
N ASP A 52 -7.44 4.33 2.84
CA ASP A 52 -8.90 4.24 2.67
C ASP A 52 -9.47 2.92 3.21
N ASP A 53 -8.74 1.81 2.99
CA ASP A 53 -9.11 0.47 3.45
C ASP A 53 -7.87 -0.30 3.97
N PRO A 54 -7.82 -0.63 5.28
CA PRO A 54 -6.69 -1.34 5.87
C PRO A 54 -6.65 -2.84 5.53
N VAL A 55 -7.68 -3.40 4.87
CA VAL A 55 -7.77 -4.85 4.57
C VAL A 55 -6.55 -5.34 3.77
N GLY A 56 -5.98 -4.50 2.90
CA GLY A 56 -4.78 -4.83 2.12
C GLY A 56 -3.46 -4.85 2.91
N LEU A 57 -3.49 -4.44 4.19
CA LEU A 57 -2.30 -4.24 5.03
C LEU A 57 -2.10 -5.44 5.98
N ALA A 58 -1.63 -6.57 5.44
CA ALA A 58 -1.52 -7.82 6.21
C ALA A 58 -0.66 -7.72 7.48
N PHE A 59 0.28 -6.76 7.55
CA PHE A 59 1.11 -6.50 8.73
C PHE A 59 0.30 -6.07 9.97
N LEU A 60 -0.93 -5.57 9.77
CA LEU A 60 -1.81 -5.15 10.87
C LEU A 60 -2.32 -6.32 11.73
N ASN A 61 -2.31 -7.54 11.18
CA ASN A 61 -2.75 -8.74 11.89
C ASN A 61 -1.89 -9.09 13.10
N SER A 62 -0.64 -8.60 13.13
CA SER A 62 0.32 -8.84 14.21
C SER A 62 0.87 -7.54 14.82
N SER A 63 0.27 -6.38 14.50
CA SER A 63 0.74 -5.09 14.99
C SER A 63 -0.06 -4.58 16.18
N GLU A 64 0.61 -3.79 17.02
CA GLU A 64 -0.09 -2.87 17.92
C GLU A 64 -0.54 -1.66 17.09
N HIS A 65 -1.85 -1.45 16.92
CA HIS A 65 -2.35 -0.42 16.02
C HIS A 65 -3.65 0.27 16.47
N ILE A 66 -3.84 1.47 15.92
CA ILE A 66 -5.07 2.25 15.94
C ILE A 66 -5.40 2.61 14.50
N TYR A 67 -6.63 2.32 14.08
CA TYR A 67 -7.19 2.75 12.81
C TYR A 67 -8.50 3.48 13.09
N GLU A 68 -8.62 4.71 12.60
CA GLU A 68 -9.79 5.57 12.78
C GLU A 68 -10.69 5.53 11.54
N GLU A 69 -11.98 5.85 11.71
CA GLU A 69 -12.97 5.86 10.61
C GLU A 69 -12.65 6.90 9.51
N ASN A 70 -11.77 7.86 9.79
CA ASN A 70 -11.28 8.87 8.84
C ASN A 70 -10.09 8.38 7.98
N GLY A 71 -9.68 7.12 8.11
CA GLY A 71 -8.54 6.54 7.39
C GLY A 71 -7.19 6.71 8.09
N GLN A 72 -7.13 7.41 9.23
CA GLN A 72 -5.88 7.61 9.96
C GLN A 72 -5.40 6.29 10.58
N LEU A 73 -4.17 5.92 10.26
CA LEU A 73 -3.48 4.75 10.76
C LEU A 73 -2.29 5.13 11.64
N TYR A 74 -2.14 4.43 12.75
CA TYR A 74 -0.93 4.37 13.57
C TYR A 74 -0.66 2.91 13.93
N ALA A 75 0.49 2.35 13.55
CA ALA A 75 0.83 0.96 13.83
C ALA A 75 2.30 0.78 14.15
N VAL A 76 2.60 -0.06 15.14
CA VAL A 76 3.96 -0.48 15.49
C VAL A 76 4.06 -1.99 15.27
N THR A 77 5.01 -2.43 14.45
CA THR A 77 5.15 -3.84 14.06
C THR A 77 6.60 -4.20 13.78
N ASP A 78 6.97 -5.47 13.99
CA ASP A 78 8.20 -6.08 13.49
C ASP A 78 7.95 -6.95 12.25
N SER A 79 6.69 -7.20 11.88
CA SER A 79 6.31 -8.11 10.79
C SER A 79 6.69 -7.61 9.39
N LEU A 80 7.10 -6.35 9.27
CA LEU A 80 7.65 -5.77 8.04
C LEU A 80 9.16 -6.01 7.92
N LEU A 81 9.80 -6.59 8.94
CA LEU A 81 11.25 -6.80 9.00
C LEU A 81 11.60 -8.27 8.85
N GLU A 82 12.51 -8.54 7.93
CA GLU A 82 13.13 -9.85 7.73
C GLU A 82 14.63 -9.74 8.06
N LYS A 83 15.15 -10.68 8.85
CA LYS A 83 16.58 -10.72 9.16
C LYS A 83 17.36 -11.25 7.95
N GLU A 84 18.39 -10.54 7.54
CA GLU A 84 19.37 -10.98 6.53
C GLU A 84 20.74 -11.25 7.19
N ASP A 85 21.66 -11.90 6.48
CA ASP A 85 22.98 -12.28 7.00
C ASP A 85 23.76 -11.09 7.58
N GLN A 86 23.78 -9.96 6.87
CA GLN A 86 24.55 -8.77 7.25
C GLN A 86 23.68 -7.60 7.74
N GLY A 87 22.37 -7.75 7.72
CA GLY A 87 21.46 -6.63 7.94
C GLY A 87 20.02 -7.05 8.13
N TRP A 88 19.13 -6.25 7.57
CA TRP A 88 17.69 -6.40 7.62
C TRP A 88 17.10 -6.00 6.29
N LYS A 89 15.99 -6.63 5.94
CA LYS A 89 15.13 -6.23 4.85
C LYS A 89 13.83 -5.72 5.42
N LEU A 90 13.46 -4.49 5.07
CA LEU A 90 12.10 -4.01 5.26
C LEU A 90 11.30 -4.35 4.01
N LYS A 91 10.11 -4.91 4.21
CA LYS A 91 9.20 -5.30 3.14
C LYS A 91 7.79 -4.82 3.45
N LEU A 92 7.21 -4.01 2.56
CA LEU A 92 5.82 -3.55 2.64
C LEU A 92 5.04 -4.11 1.44
N PRO A 93 4.51 -5.34 1.55
CA PRO A 93 3.61 -5.90 0.55
C PRO A 93 2.17 -5.47 0.85
N LEU A 94 1.47 -5.01 -0.18
CA LEU A 94 0.05 -4.69 -0.09
C LEU A 94 -0.77 -5.64 -0.96
N SER A 95 -2.04 -5.83 -0.59
CA SER A 95 -3.01 -6.56 -1.40
C SER A 95 -4.18 -5.69 -1.81
N GLY A 96 -4.59 -5.79 -3.07
CA GLY A 96 -5.68 -5.03 -3.66
C GLY A 96 -5.21 -4.02 -4.71
N TYR A 97 -6.17 -3.21 -5.18
CA TYR A 97 -5.95 -2.16 -6.15
C TYR A 97 -5.79 -0.81 -5.44
N TYR A 98 -4.85 0.02 -5.89
CA TYR A 98 -4.58 1.36 -5.37
C TYR A 98 -4.46 2.35 -6.51
N ASP A 99 -5.36 3.33 -6.56
CA ASP A 99 -5.34 4.42 -7.54
C ASP A 99 -4.15 5.34 -7.30
N GLU A 100 -3.83 5.57 -6.03
CA GLU A 100 -2.70 6.40 -5.60
C GLU A 100 -1.98 5.73 -4.43
N TYR A 101 -0.68 5.50 -4.64
CA TYR A 101 0.23 4.99 -3.63
C TYR A 101 1.30 6.05 -3.39
N HIS A 102 1.52 6.38 -2.12
CA HIS A 102 2.64 7.19 -1.67
C HIS A 102 3.11 6.67 -0.31
N ALA A 103 4.35 6.19 -0.26
CA ALA A 103 4.96 5.74 0.98
C ALA A 103 6.38 6.32 1.11
N VAL A 104 6.65 6.93 2.26
CA VAL A 104 7.98 7.47 2.59
C VAL A 104 8.62 6.63 3.68
N PHE A 105 9.78 6.05 3.38
CA PHE A 105 10.53 5.23 4.32
C PHE A 105 11.68 6.03 4.92
N TYR A 106 11.77 6.03 6.24
CA TYR A 106 12.81 6.70 7.02
C TYR A 106 13.70 5.65 7.68
N VAL A 107 14.93 5.54 7.19
CA VAL A 107 15.95 4.65 7.74
C VAL A 107 16.99 5.49 8.49
N PRO A 108 17.32 5.17 9.76
CA PRO A 108 18.34 5.89 10.51
C PRO A 108 19.69 5.93 9.78
N GLY A 109 20.38 7.08 9.79
CA GLY A 109 21.66 7.26 9.08
C GLY A 109 22.85 6.52 9.70
N SER A 110 22.65 5.77 10.79
CA SER A 110 23.58 4.74 11.26
C SER A 110 23.57 3.49 10.38
N PHE A 111 22.65 3.41 9.43
CA PHE A 111 22.55 2.36 8.43
C PHE A 111 22.85 2.89 7.04
N GLU A 112 23.17 1.97 6.14
CA GLU A 112 23.30 2.19 4.70
C GLU A 112 22.29 1.33 3.94
N LEU A 113 21.72 1.86 2.86
CA LEU A 113 20.87 1.10 1.94
C LEU A 113 21.73 0.27 0.99
N LYS A 114 21.35 -1.00 0.79
CA LYS A 114 22.05 -1.95 -0.10
C LYS A 114 21.27 -2.26 -1.36
N GLU A 115 19.97 -2.43 -1.23
CA GLU A 115 19.10 -2.81 -2.33
C GLU A 115 17.75 -2.14 -2.13
N ILE A 116 17.14 -1.69 -3.23
CA ILE A 116 15.79 -1.14 -3.28
C ILE A 116 15.07 -1.84 -4.43
N ASN A 117 13.93 -2.45 -4.15
CA ASN A 117 13.07 -3.06 -5.16
C ASN A 117 11.64 -2.53 -5.00
N CYS A 118 11.03 -2.16 -6.13
CA CYS A 118 9.64 -1.73 -6.18
C CYS A 118 8.89 -2.51 -7.26
N SER A 119 7.61 -2.77 -7.02
CA SER A 119 6.69 -3.27 -8.06
C SER A 119 6.68 -2.36 -9.29
N LYS A 120 6.38 -2.93 -10.45
CA LYS A 120 6.25 -2.17 -11.70
C LYS A 120 5.20 -1.07 -11.55
N GLY A 121 5.53 0.15 -11.98
CA GLY A 121 4.66 1.32 -11.90
C GLY A 121 4.96 2.22 -10.70
N LEU A 122 5.72 1.72 -9.72
CA LEU A 122 6.27 2.54 -8.65
C LEU A 122 7.56 3.23 -9.12
N GLU A 123 7.66 4.51 -8.76
CA GLU A 123 8.86 5.32 -8.91
C GLU A 123 9.37 5.68 -7.51
N PHE A 124 10.69 5.86 -7.37
CA PHE A 124 11.27 6.25 -6.09
C PHE A 124 12.36 7.32 -6.21
N LEU A 125 12.52 8.10 -5.16
CA LEU A 125 13.61 9.04 -4.95
C LEU A 125 14.26 8.76 -3.60
N SER A 126 15.58 8.56 -3.61
CA SER A 126 16.37 8.44 -2.38
C SER A 126 17.05 9.76 -2.06
N SER A 127 16.97 10.18 -0.80
CA SER A 127 17.64 11.38 -0.30
C SER A 127 18.12 11.18 1.14
N SER A 128 18.76 12.20 1.70
CA SER A 128 19.11 12.25 3.12
C SER A 128 18.50 13.49 3.76
N TYR A 129 17.84 13.30 4.90
CA TYR A 129 17.17 14.36 5.63
C TYR A 129 17.26 14.11 7.14
N ASN A 130 17.70 15.12 7.90
CA ASN A 130 17.84 15.07 9.37
C ASN A 130 18.54 13.81 9.90
N GLY A 131 19.63 13.38 9.25
CA GLY A 131 20.39 12.20 9.67
C GLY A 131 19.67 10.87 9.42
N SER A 132 18.61 10.87 8.62
CA SER A 132 17.97 9.66 8.08
C SER A 132 18.16 9.59 6.57
N ILE A 133 18.24 8.38 6.05
CA ILE A 133 18.02 8.09 4.64
C ILE A 133 16.51 8.08 4.43
N VAL A 134 16.04 8.81 3.42
CA VAL A 134 14.63 8.92 3.08
C VAL A 134 14.41 8.35 1.70
N LEU A 135 13.55 7.34 1.60
CA LEU A 135 13.09 6.78 0.35
C LEU A 135 11.63 7.17 0.14
N ASP A 136 11.41 8.11 -0.77
CA ASP A 136 10.08 8.55 -1.19
C ASP A 136 9.65 7.68 -2.37
N VAL A 137 8.50 6.99 -2.26
CA VAL A 137 8.00 6.06 -3.27
C VAL A 137 6.56 6.40 -3.62
N GLN A 138 6.28 6.52 -4.91
CA GLN A 138 4.96 6.90 -5.40
C GLN A 138 4.55 6.10 -6.66
N GLY A 139 3.26 6.01 -6.92
CA GLY A 139 2.72 5.43 -8.15
C GLY A 139 1.20 5.47 -8.22
N PHE A 140 0.67 5.15 -9.39
CA PHE A 140 -0.76 5.18 -9.68
C PHE A 140 -1.23 3.89 -10.34
N ASP A 141 -2.51 3.57 -10.20
CA ASP A 141 -3.18 2.41 -10.81
C ASP A 141 -2.43 1.09 -10.57
N LEU A 142 -2.11 0.81 -9.32
CA LEU A 142 -1.28 -0.33 -8.90
C LEU A 142 -2.15 -1.49 -8.42
N THR A 143 -1.73 -2.71 -8.73
CA THR A 143 -2.31 -3.94 -8.18
C THR A 143 -1.24 -4.67 -7.37
N ASP A 144 -1.57 -5.00 -6.13
CA ASP A 144 -0.70 -5.68 -5.17
C ASP A 144 0.72 -5.07 -5.10
N PRO A 145 0.86 -3.74 -4.87
CA PRO A 145 2.16 -3.09 -4.87
C PRO A 145 3.04 -3.58 -3.71
N GLU A 146 4.34 -3.66 -3.96
CA GLU A 146 5.34 -4.05 -2.98
C GLU A 146 6.54 -3.10 -3.08
N VAL A 147 7.02 -2.67 -1.92
CA VAL A 147 8.32 -2.01 -1.78
C VAL A 147 9.17 -2.84 -0.82
N SER A 148 10.43 -3.06 -1.17
CA SER A 148 11.41 -3.62 -0.24
C SER A 148 12.74 -2.89 -0.31
N LEU A 149 13.38 -2.78 0.85
CA LEU A 149 14.69 -2.16 1.00
C LEU A 149 15.55 -2.98 1.98
N SER A 150 16.73 -3.37 1.54
CA SER A 150 17.73 -4.04 2.38
C SER A 150 18.73 -3.02 2.90
N TYR A 151 19.06 -3.12 4.19
CA TYR A 151 19.92 -2.18 4.88
C TYR A 151 20.76 -2.86 5.96
N GLN A 152 21.93 -2.31 6.23
CA GLN A 152 22.85 -2.81 7.25
C GLN A 152 23.57 -1.67 7.95
N ALA A 153 24.26 -1.96 9.05
CA ALA A 153 25.08 -0.97 9.73
C ALA A 153 26.13 -0.40 8.76
N ALA A 154 26.28 0.93 8.76
CA ALA A 154 27.25 1.65 7.93
C ALA A 154 28.70 1.49 8.45
#